data_AF-A0A7W0PTF9-F1
#
_entry.id   AF-A0A7W0PTF9-F1
#
_cell.length_a   1.000
_cell.length_b   1.000
_cell.length_c   1.000
_cell.angle_alpha   90.00
_cell.angle_beta   90.00
_cell.angle_gamma   90.00
#
_symmetry.space_group_name_H-M   'P 1'
#
loop_
_entity.id
_entity.type
_entity.pdbx_description
1 polymer ?
#
loop_
_entity_poly.entity_id
_entity_poly.type
_entity_poly.pdbx_seq_one_letter_code
_entity_poly.pdbx_strand_id
1 'polypeptide(L)'
;MTVSPDLDRRFRETATTMGLVDMGFDVVDSPVGPLFVAASEQGLAAISFDSEPEAQLERLARIAGPRVLRSSRSVAEARRELDQYFSGRRQAFDLTLDLRALPPFTVSVLQELARVPYGETTTYGALAARVGRPRAARAVGTVMNRNRIPIVL
;
A
#
# COMPACT_ATOMS: atom_id res chain seq x y z
N MET A 1 7.52 16.30 29.28
CA MET A 1 8.69 15.41 29.16
C MET A 1 8.81 15.05 27.69
N THR A 2 9.84 15.56 27.02
CA THR A 2 10.01 15.36 25.56
C THR A 2 10.96 14.18 25.36
N VAL A 3 10.51 13.14 24.65
CA VAL A 3 11.36 12.01 24.28
C VAL A 3 12.39 12.50 23.26
N SER A 4 13.67 12.13 23.40
CA SER A 4 14.69 12.54 22.43
C SER A 4 14.51 11.79 21.10
N PRO A 5 14.86 12.40 19.95
CA PRO A 5 14.75 11.75 18.64
C PRO A 5 15.53 10.42 18.55
N ASP A 6 16.71 10.35 19.18
CA ASP A 6 17.49 9.11 19.21
C ASP A 6 16.84 8.01 20.03
N LEU A 7 16.22 8.35 21.17
CA LEU A 7 15.53 7.37 21.99
C LEU A 7 14.27 6.86 21.28
N ASP A 8 13.50 7.75 20.65
CA ASP A 8 12.34 7.39 19.84
C ASP A 8 12.75 6.48 18.65
N ARG A 9 13.81 6.83 17.93
CA ARG A 9 14.34 6.00 16.84
C ARG A 9 14.76 4.61 17.33
N ARG A 10 15.58 4.53 18.39
CA ARG A 10 16.01 3.24 18.97
C ARG A 10 14.85 2.41 19.45
N PHE A 11 13.83 3.03 20.05
CA PHE A 11 12.60 2.34 20.46
C PHE A 11 11.90 1.71 19.25
N ARG A 12 11.69 2.47 18.16
CA ARG A 12 11.02 1.98 16.93
C ARG A 12 11.78 0.85 16.23
N GLU A 13 13.10 1.00 16.12
CA GLU A 13 13.99 -0.02 15.55
C GLU A 13 13.93 -1.33 16.36
N THR A 14 13.97 -1.20 17.70
CA THR A 14 13.89 -2.35 18.61
C THR A 14 12.53 -3.03 18.53
N ALA A 15 11.43 -2.25 18.59
CA ALA A 15 10.08 -2.78 18.48
C ALA A 15 9.86 -3.53 17.16
N THR A 16 10.34 -2.98 16.03
CA THR A 16 10.26 -3.66 14.73
C THR A 16 11.06 -4.97 14.76
N THR A 17 12.29 -4.95 15.28
CA THR A 17 13.17 -6.12 15.29
C THR A 17 12.67 -7.23 16.21
N MET A 18 11.96 -6.88 17.28
CA MET A 18 11.35 -7.82 18.22
C MET A 18 9.98 -8.35 17.75
N GLY A 19 9.54 -8.04 16.53
CA GLY A 19 8.23 -8.44 16.02
C GLY A 19 7.07 -7.81 16.80
N LEU A 20 7.30 -6.59 17.33
CA LEU A 20 6.30 -5.89 18.14
C LEU A 20 5.41 -4.92 17.35
N VAL A 21 5.57 -4.88 16.02
CA VAL A 21 4.88 -3.97 15.10
C VAL A 21 4.03 -4.82 14.15
N ASP A 22 2.71 -4.69 14.25
CA ASP A 22 1.79 -5.41 13.37
C ASP A 22 1.70 -4.72 11.99
N MET A 23 1.94 -3.40 11.96
CA MET A 23 1.98 -2.61 10.74
C MET A 23 3.01 -1.49 10.81
N GLY A 24 4.01 -1.57 9.95
CA GLY A 24 5.02 -0.52 9.80
C GLY A 24 4.64 0.45 8.69
N PHE A 25 4.90 1.73 8.87
CA PHE A 25 4.71 2.73 7.82
C PHE A 25 5.92 3.67 7.69
N ASP A 26 6.05 4.32 6.54
CA ASP A 26 6.95 5.47 6.39
C ASP A 26 6.43 6.39 5.27
N VAL A 27 6.98 7.59 5.21
CA VAL A 27 6.81 8.48 4.07
C VAL A 27 7.99 8.30 3.11
N VAL A 28 7.67 8.05 1.85
CA VAL A 28 8.62 7.79 0.76
C VAL A 28 8.55 8.95 -0.22
N ASP A 29 9.66 9.66 -0.42
CA ASP A 29 9.74 10.69 -1.46
C ASP A 29 9.62 10.06 -2.85
N SER A 30 8.90 10.73 -3.75
CA SER A 30 8.76 10.29 -5.14
C SER A 30 8.55 11.47 -6.09
N PRO A 31 8.72 11.29 -7.41
CA PRO A 31 8.46 12.34 -8.40
C PRO A 31 7.01 12.86 -8.43
N VAL A 32 6.06 12.11 -7.86
CA VAL A 32 4.64 12.50 -7.75
C VAL A 32 4.30 13.05 -6.36
N GLY A 33 5.33 13.44 -5.59
CA GLY A 33 5.21 13.91 -4.21
C GLY A 33 5.50 12.81 -3.18
N PRO A 34 5.54 13.17 -1.89
CA PRO A 34 5.69 12.19 -0.81
C PRO A 34 4.51 11.20 -0.83
N LEU A 35 4.81 9.92 -0.63
CA LEU A 35 3.84 8.83 -0.55
C LEU A 35 3.86 8.24 0.85
N PHE A 36 2.70 8.11 1.48
CA PHE A 36 2.58 7.27 2.66
C PHE A 36 2.56 5.80 2.22
N VAL A 37 3.46 5.00 2.77
CA VAL A 37 3.56 3.57 2.46
C VAL A 37 3.44 2.79 3.77
N ALA A 38 2.65 1.72 3.77
CA ALA A 38 2.51 0.84 4.92
C ALA A 38 2.56 -0.62 4.53
N ALA A 39 3.24 -1.42 5.35
CA ALA A 39 3.41 -2.86 5.18
C ALA A 39 3.21 -3.59 6.50
N SER A 40 2.62 -4.78 6.41
CA SER A 40 2.57 -5.75 7.50
C SER A 40 3.59 -6.86 7.25
N GLU A 41 3.69 -7.83 8.15
CA GLU A 41 4.47 -9.05 7.90
C GLU A 41 3.98 -9.87 6.69
N GLN A 42 2.75 -9.64 6.22
CA GLN A 42 2.21 -10.31 5.03
C GLN A 42 2.51 -9.55 3.72
N GLY A 43 3.10 -8.36 3.80
CA GLY A 43 3.48 -7.57 2.62
C GLY A 43 2.90 -6.15 2.61
N LEU A 44 2.97 -5.52 1.43
CA LEU A 44 2.49 -4.16 1.20
C LEU A 44 0.98 -4.08 1.44
N ALA A 45 0.57 -3.20 2.35
CA ALA A 45 -0.81 -3.08 2.81
C ALA A 45 -1.48 -1.76 2.38
N ALA A 46 -0.70 -0.70 2.16
CA ALA A 46 -1.21 0.56 1.65
C ALA A 46 -0.13 1.43 0.97
N ILE A 47 -0.57 2.18 -0.05
CA ILE A 47 0.09 3.37 -0.60
C ILE A 47 -0.96 4.48 -0.65
N SER A 48 -0.60 5.70 -0.24
CA SER A 48 -1.46 6.88 -0.31
C SER A 48 -0.68 8.10 -0.79
N PHE A 49 -1.30 8.88 -1.68
CA PHE A 49 -0.80 10.18 -2.12
C PHE A 49 -1.01 11.27 -1.05
N ASP A 50 -1.98 11.07 -0.15
CA ASP A 50 -2.03 11.83 1.10
C ASP A 50 -0.99 11.24 2.05
N SER A 51 0.11 11.96 2.18
CA SER A 51 1.30 11.52 2.93
C SER A 51 1.24 11.83 4.42
N GLU A 52 0.21 12.53 4.90
CA GLU A 52 0.05 12.93 6.30
C GLU A 52 -0.19 11.69 7.17
N PRO A 53 0.76 11.30 8.05
CA PRO A 53 0.64 10.08 8.83
C PRO A 53 -0.60 10.03 9.71
N GLU A 54 -0.94 11.14 10.35
CA GLU A 54 -2.06 11.30 11.28
C GLU A 54 -3.39 10.92 10.63
N ALA A 55 -3.62 11.32 9.38
CA ALA A 55 -4.82 10.98 8.62
C ALA A 55 -4.90 9.48 8.29
N GLN A 56 -3.75 8.80 8.12
CA GLN A 56 -3.69 7.40 7.73
C GLN A 56 -3.67 6.45 8.95
N LEU A 57 -3.13 6.87 10.09
CA LEU A 57 -2.92 6.04 11.27
C LEU A 57 -4.21 5.44 11.81
N GLU A 58 -5.28 6.22 11.91
CA GLU A 58 -6.60 5.72 12.36
C GLU A 58 -7.15 4.63 11.45
N ARG A 59 -6.87 4.73 10.14
CA ARG A 59 -7.30 3.71 9.17
C ARG A 59 -6.50 2.43 9.36
N LEU A 60 -5.18 2.53 9.49
CA LEU A 60 -4.31 1.37 9.71
C LEU A 60 -4.62 0.67 11.03
N ALA A 61 -4.85 1.43 12.10
CA ALA A 61 -5.16 0.88 13.41
C ALA A 61 -6.45 0.05 13.43
N ARG A 62 -7.46 0.44 12.64
CA ARG A 62 -8.69 -0.36 12.46
C ARG A 62 -8.46 -1.69 11.75
N ILE A 63 -7.36 -1.83 11.02
CA ILE A 63 -7.07 -3.02 10.21
C ILE A 63 -6.11 -3.95 10.94
N ALA A 64 -5.04 -3.39 11.50
CA ALA A 64 -3.92 -4.14 12.09
C ALA A 64 -3.88 -4.08 13.61
N GLY A 65 -4.81 -3.36 14.26
CA GLY A 65 -4.76 -3.11 15.70
C GLY A 65 -3.81 -1.96 16.06
N PRO A 66 -3.56 -1.71 17.36
CA PRO A 66 -2.89 -0.49 17.82
C PRO A 66 -1.38 -0.47 17.57
N ARG A 67 -0.77 -1.58 17.13
CA ARG A 67 0.69 -1.73 16.98
C ARG A 67 1.18 -1.22 15.63
N VAL A 68 0.73 -0.02 15.28
CA VAL A 68 1.12 0.72 14.08
C VAL A 68 2.27 1.64 14.43
N LEU A 69 3.40 1.52 13.75
CA LEU A 69 4.59 2.29 14.08
C LEU A 69 5.33 2.73 12.83
N ARG A 70 5.93 3.93 12.87
CA ARG A 70 6.80 4.35 11.78
C ARG A 70 8.04 3.45 11.75
N SER A 71 8.31 2.82 10.61
CA SER A 71 9.42 1.91 10.40
C SER A 71 9.83 1.89 8.93
N SER A 72 10.94 2.57 8.62
CA SER A 72 11.53 2.54 7.28
C SER A 72 11.94 1.13 6.86
N ARG A 73 12.23 0.26 7.83
CA ARG A 73 12.56 -1.15 7.59
C ARG A 73 11.38 -1.93 7.02
N SER A 74 10.19 -1.74 7.58
CA SER A 74 8.99 -2.45 7.15
C SER A 74 8.62 -2.14 5.70
N VAL A 75 8.90 -0.93 5.21
CA VAL A 75 8.57 -0.51 3.84
C VAL A 75 9.77 -0.49 2.90
N ALA A 76 10.93 -0.99 3.33
CA ALA A 76 12.18 -0.89 2.58
C ALA A 76 12.10 -1.51 1.18
N GLU A 77 11.41 -2.65 1.07
CA GLU A 77 11.23 -3.32 -0.21
C GLU A 77 10.31 -2.54 -1.16
N ALA A 78 9.16 -2.09 -0.66
CA ALA A 78 8.25 -1.24 -1.44
C ALA A 78 8.93 0.06 -1.89
N ARG A 79 9.69 0.71 -1.01
CA ARG A 79 10.51 1.89 -1.34
C ARG A 79 11.47 1.59 -2.50
N ARG A 80 12.24 0.50 -2.40
CA ARG A 80 13.20 0.07 -3.43
C ARG A 80 12.51 -0.11 -4.79
N GLU A 81 11.36 -0.78 -4.84
CA GLU A 81 10.67 -1.02 -6.10
C GLU A 81 9.99 0.23 -6.66
N LEU A 82 9.43 1.09 -5.81
CA LEU A 82 8.91 2.40 -6.21
C LEU A 82 10.02 3.26 -6.83
N ASP A 83 11.20 3.32 -6.22
CA ASP A 83 12.35 4.05 -6.76
C ASP A 83 12.77 3.52 -8.15
N GLN A 84 12.75 2.20 -8.34
CA GLN A 84 13.02 1.58 -9.64
C GLN A 84 11.93 1.88 -10.67
N TYR A 85 10.67 1.87 -10.26
CA TYR A 85 9.53 2.17 -11.13
C TYR A 85 9.58 3.62 -11.61
N PHE A 86 9.73 4.57 -10.69
CA PHE A 86 9.77 5.99 -11.02
C PHE A 86 11.02 6.40 -11.81
N SER A 87 12.10 5.63 -11.73
CA SER A 87 13.29 5.83 -12.57
C SER A 87 13.26 5.07 -13.90
N GLY A 88 12.16 4.37 -14.21
CA GLY A 88 11.99 3.61 -15.46
C GLY A 88 12.78 2.30 -15.52
N ARG A 89 13.43 1.88 -14.43
CA ARG A 89 14.18 0.62 -14.34
C ARG A 89 13.31 -0.60 -14.07
N ARG A 90 12.03 -0.40 -13.74
CA ARG A 90 11.04 -1.43 -13.44
C ARG A 90 9.70 -1.09 -14.08
N GLN A 91 9.05 -2.12 -14.64
CA GLN A 91 7.71 -2.02 -15.22
C GLN A 91 6.69 -2.96 -14.55
N ALA A 92 7.14 -3.86 -13.68
CA ALA A 92 6.28 -4.78 -12.92
C ALA A 92 6.79 -4.88 -11.47
N PHE A 93 5.88 -4.94 -10.50
CA PHE A 93 6.20 -5.09 -9.08
C PHE A 93 6.26 -6.57 -8.68
N ASP A 94 7.17 -6.93 -7.79
CA ASP A 94 7.32 -8.28 -7.21
C ASP A 94 7.08 -8.26 -5.69
N LEU A 95 6.17 -7.39 -5.27
CA LEU A 95 5.81 -7.21 -3.87
C LEU A 95 4.73 -8.20 -3.46
N THR A 96 4.94 -8.89 -2.33
CA THR A 96 3.84 -9.56 -1.63
C THR A 96 2.85 -8.50 -1.14
N LEU A 97 1.54 -8.75 -1.31
CA LEU A 97 0.47 -7.80 -0.98
C LEU A 97 -0.42 -8.32 0.15
N ASP A 98 -0.65 -7.48 1.17
CA ASP A 98 -1.61 -7.77 2.23
C ASP A 98 -3.02 -7.25 1.87
N LEU A 99 -3.78 -8.11 1.19
CA LEU A 99 -5.15 -7.80 0.74
C LEU A 99 -6.23 -8.31 1.71
N ARG A 100 -5.88 -8.86 2.87
CA ARG A 100 -6.82 -9.57 3.79
C ARG A 100 -7.96 -8.69 4.29
N ALA A 101 -7.71 -7.38 4.41
CA ALA A 101 -8.69 -6.40 4.86
C ALA A 101 -9.60 -5.87 3.74
N LEU A 102 -9.45 -6.36 2.51
CA LEU A 102 -10.26 -5.93 1.37
C LEU A 102 -11.44 -6.89 1.13
N PRO A 103 -12.61 -6.36 0.74
CA PRO A 103 -13.75 -7.22 0.37
C PRO A 103 -13.39 -8.15 -0.81
N PRO A 104 -13.93 -9.38 -0.87
CA PRO A 104 -13.59 -10.34 -1.93
C PRO A 104 -13.74 -9.80 -3.35
N PHE A 105 -14.81 -9.04 -3.62
CA PHE A 105 -15.01 -8.40 -4.93
C PHE A 105 -13.91 -7.38 -5.27
N THR A 106 -13.43 -6.63 -4.27
CA THR A 106 -12.32 -5.69 -4.44
C THR A 106 -11.04 -6.44 -4.81
N VAL A 107 -10.75 -7.53 -4.09
CA VAL A 107 -9.58 -8.38 -4.37
C VAL A 107 -9.63 -8.93 -5.80
N SER A 108 -10.77 -9.48 -6.25
CA SER A 108 -10.90 -10.01 -7.61
C SER A 108 -10.70 -8.93 -8.68
N VAL A 109 -11.24 -7.72 -8.47
CA VAL A 109 -11.06 -6.60 -9.41
C VAL A 109 -9.60 -6.16 -9.47
N LEU A 110 -8.92 -6.04 -8.32
CA LEU A 110 -7.51 -5.65 -8.26
C LEU A 110 -6.59 -6.72 -8.87
N GLN A 111 -6.90 -8.00 -8.71
CA GLN A 111 -6.17 -9.09 -9.38
C GLN A 111 -6.31 -9.02 -10.90
N GLU A 112 -7.47 -8.66 -11.42
CA GLU A 112 -7.66 -8.44 -12.87
C GLU A 112 -7.01 -7.16 -13.37
N LEU A 113 -6.92 -6.13 -12.52
CA LEU A 113 -6.20 -4.90 -12.81
C LEU A 113 -4.69 -5.15 -12.90
N ALA A 114 -4.12 -5.99 -12.02
CA ALA A 114 -2.70 -6.37 -12.04
C ALA A 114 -2.25 -7.05 -13.35
N ARG A 115 -3.20 -7.56 -14.16
CA ARG A 115 -2.94 -8.16 -15.47
C ARG A 115 -2.85 -7.12 -16.60
N VAL A 116 -3.17 -5.85 -16.33
CA VAL A 116 -3.04 -4.77 -17.31
C VAL A 116 -1.54 -4.43 -17.45
N PRO A 117 -0.95 -4.56 -18.65
CA PRO A 117 0.47 -4.28 -18.84
C PRO A 117 0.83 -2.82 -18.58
N TYR A 118 2.10 -2.58 -18.23
CA TYR A 118 2.65 -1.24 -18.13
C TYR A 118 2.45 -0.47 -19.45
N GLY A 119 2.00 0.78 -19.34
CA GLY A 119 1.74 1.65 -20.49
C GLY A 119 0.40 1.42 -21.19
N GLU A 120 -0.37 0.40 -20.78
CA GLU A 120 -1.67 0.08 -21.35
C GLU A 120 -2.81 0.58 -20.45
N THR A 121 -4.01 0.69 -21.03
CA THR A 121 -5.22 1.06 -20.28
C THR A 121 -6.32 0.02 -20.46
N THR A 122 -7.26 0.01 -19.51
CA THR A 122 -8.47 -0.82 -19.58
C THR A 122 -9.67 0.01 -19.16
N THR A 123 -10.88 -0.50 -19.40
CA THR A 123 -12.12 0.14 -18.96
C THR A 123 -12.70 -0.57 -17.75
N TYR A 124 -13.46 0.16 -16.94
CA TYR A 124 -14.19 -0.45 -15.82
C TYR A 124 -15.17 -1.53 -16.28
N GLY A 125 -15.77 -1.38 -17.46
CA GLY A 125 -16.62 -2.40 -18.08
C GLY A 125 -15.85 -3.67 -18.43
N ALA A 126 -14.63 -3.53 -18.98
CA ALA A 126 -13.77 -4.67 -19.30
C ALA A 126 -13.35 -5.43 -18.03
N LEU A 127 -12.92 -4.73 -16.98
CA LEU A 127 -12.61 -5.35 -15.69
C LEU A 127 -13.84 -6.04 -15.08
N ALA A 128 -15.01 -5.38 -15.13
CA ALA A 128 -16.26 -5.94 -14.65
C ALA A 128 -16.63 -7.24 -15.38
N ALA A 129 -16.41 -7.30 -16.70
CA ALA A 129 -16.61 -8.51 -17.49
C ALA A 129 -15.63 -9.63 -17.10
N ARG A 130 -14.34 -9.32 -16.90
CA ARG A 130 -13.30 -10.30 -16.49
C ARG A 130 -13.61 -10.95 -15.14
N VAL A 131 -14.18 -10.20 -14.19
CA VAL A 131 -14.60 -10.74 -12.88
C VAL A 131 -15.99 -11.40 -12.90
N GLY A 132 -16.57 -11.67 -14.09
CA GLY A 132 -17.86 -12.35 -14.22
C GLY A 132 -19.07 -11.52 -13.79
N ARG A 133 -18.95 -10.19 -13.83
CA ARG A 133 -20.00 -9.22 -13.44
C ARG A 133 -20.10 -8.09 -14.48
N PRO A 134 -20.43 -8.35 -15.75
CA PRO A 134 -20.34 -7.37 -16.84
C PRO A 134 -21.15 -6.08 -16.62
N ARG A 135 -22.19 -6.11 -15.78
CA ARG A 135 -23.00 -4.93 -15.41
C ARG A 135 -22.45 -4.11 -14.23
N ALA A 136 -21.28 -4.45 -13.69
CA ALA A 136 -20.73 -3.88 -12.46
C ALA A 136 -19.67 -2.77 -12.68
N ALA A 137 -19.64 -2.12 -13.85
CA ALA A 137 -18.65 -1.08 -14.16
C ALA A 137 -18.60 0.05 -13.10
N ARG A 138 -19.75 0.50 -12.57
CA ARG A 138 -19.79 1.51 -11.50
C ARG A 138 -19.17 1.00 -10.20
N ALA A 139 -19.42 -0.26 -9.84
CA ALA A 139 -18.83 -0.87 -8.66
C ALA A 139 -17.31 -1.02 -8.79
N VAL A 140 -16.83 -1.36 -10.00
CA VAL A 140 -15.38 -1.34 -10.31
C VAL A 140 -14.81 0.07 -10.15
N GLY A 141 -15.49 1.11 -10.63
CA GLY A 141 -15.07 2.50 -10.41
C GLY A 141 -14.91 2.84 -8.92
N THR A 142 -15.83 2.38 -8.06
CA THR A 142 -15.70 2.51 -6.60
C THR A 142 -14.50 1.75 -6.05
N VAL A 143 -14.18 0.57 -6.59
CA VAL A 143 -12.98 -0.18 -6.21
C VAL A 143 -11.72 0.60 -6.57
N MET A 144 -11.62 1.16 -7.78
CA MET A 144 -10.49 1.98 -8.21
C MET A 144 -10.31 3.22 -7.33
N ASN A 145 -11.41 3.94 -7.05
CA ASN A 145 -11.39 5.12 -6.17
C ASN A 145 -10.96 4.79 -4.74
N ARG A 146 -11.17 3.56 -4.28
CA ARG A 146 -10.80 3.10 -2.93
C ARG A 146 -9.59 2.18 -2.94
N ASN A 147 -8.87 2.11 -4.06
CA ASN A 147 -7.70 1.25 -4.18
C ASN A 147 -6.68 1.67 -3.13
N ARG A 148 -6.31 0.71 -2.28
CA ARG A 148 -5.37 0.94 -1.18
C ARG A 148 -3.93 0.82 -1.62
N ILE A 149 -3.66 0.26 -2.80
CA ILE A 149 -2.31 -0.01 -3.28
C ILE A 149 -2.15 0.57 -4.69
N PRO A 150 -2.44 1.87 -4.92
CA PRO A 150 -2.23 2.50 -6.22
C PRO A 150 -0.76 2.38 -6.66
N ILE A 151 -0.51 2.57 -7.96
CA ILE A 151 0.80 2.43 -8.64
C ILE A 151 1.22 0.96 -8.78
N VAL A 152 1.10 0.18 -7.72
CA VAL A 152 1.43 -1.25 -7.71
C VAL A 152 0.28 -2.10 -8.25
N LEU A 153 -0.96 -1.72 -7.92
CA LEU A 153 -2.20 -2.28 -8.45
C LEU A 153 -3.01 -1.20 -9.15
#